data_AF-A0A8X6IS57-F1
#
_entry.id   AF-A0A8X6IS57-F1
#
_cell.length_a   1.000
_cell.length_b   1.000
_cell.length_c   1.000
_cell.angle_alpha   90.00
_cell.angle_beta   90.00
_cell.angle_gamma   90.00
#
_symmetry.space_group_name_H-M   'P 1'
#
loop_
_entity.id
_entity.type
_entity.pdbx_description
1 polymer ?
#
loop_
_entity_poly.entity_id
_entity_poly.type
_entity_poly.pdbx_seq_one_letter_code
_entity_poly.pdbx_strand_id
1 'polypeptide(L)'
;MSTAELPISSNVPALIYKQGILPFITYGSRIWDPALNKICSKLLQRIQRHALVIVICGYCTISYESVFVISGFPSIDIFILQSITFKDLLCSSSVSNYDL
;
A
#
# COMPACT_ATOMS: atom_id res chain seq x y z
N MET A 1 -9.85 23.52 -3.28
CA MET A 1 -8.52 23.04 -2.86
C MET A 1 -7.77 22.67 -4.12
N SER A 2 -6.84 23.54 -4.54
CA SER A 2 -6.15 23.49 -5.83
C SER A 2 -5.29 22.24 -5.95
N THR A 3 -5.44 21.49 -7.05
CA THR A 3 -4.47 20.47 -7.47
C THR A 3 -3.16 21.18 -7.76
N ALA A 4 -2.12 20.89 -6.97
CA ALA A 4 -0.76 21.25 -7.34
C ALA A 4 -0.38 20.32 -8.50
N GLU A 5 -0.60 20.80 -9.72
CA GLU A 5 -0.15 20.19 -10.97
C GLU A 5 1.38 20.06 -10.90
N LEU A 6 1.86 18.90 -10.44
CA LEU A 6 3.27 18.53 -10.61
C LEU A 6 3.54 18.31 -12.10
N PRO A 7 4.73 18.71 -12.60
CA PRO A 7 5.03 18.70 -14.02
C PRO A 7 5.02 17.26 -14.53
N ILE A 8 4.06 16.98 -15.43
CA ILE A 8 3.76 15.85 -16.33
C ILE A 8 4.72 14.63 -16.35
N SER A 9 6.03 14.79 -16.10
CA SER A 9 7.02 13.70 -15.88
C SER A 9 6.96 13.02 -14.50
N SER A 10 6.33 13.63 -13.49
CA SER A 10 6.25 13.10 -12.11
C SER A 10 5.29 11.91 -11.95
N ASN A 11 4.51 11.57 -12.99
CA ASN A 11 3.52 10.49 -12.91
C ASN A 11 4.14 9.10 -13.03
N VAL A 12 5.28 8.95 -13.69
CA VAL A 12 5.90 7.63 -13.93
C VAL A 12 6.25 6.89 -12.63
N PRO A 13 6.98 7.49 -11.65
CA PRO A 13 7.29 6.78 -10.41
C PRO A 13 6.03 6.48 -9.58
N ALA A 14 5.04 7.38 -9.59
CA ALA A 14 3.75 7.13 -8.94
C ALA A 14 2.99 5.96 -9.61
N LEU A 15 3.05 5.86 -10.93
CA LEU A 15 2.43 4.80 -11.72
C LEU A 15 3.11 3.45 -11.47
N ILE A 16 4.45 3.41 -11.44
CA ILE A 16 5.24 2.22 -11.10
C ILE A 16 4.90 1.74 -9.69
N TYR A 17 4.77 2.66 -8.74
CA TYR A 17 4.38 2.33 -7.38
C TYR A 17 2.97 1.71 -7.34
N LYS A 18 1.99 2.37 -7.99
CA LYS A 18 0.58 1.94 -7.98
C LYS A 18 0.35 0.62 -8.72
N GLN A 19 1.00 0.41 -9.86
CA GLN A 19 0.76 -0.75 -10.74
C GLN A 19 1.71 -1.92 -10.50
N GLY A 20 2.91 -1.67 -9.97
CA GLY A 20 3.90 -2.71 -9.72
C GLY A 20 3.99 -3.01 -8.23
N ILE A 21 4.64 -2.10 -7.50
CA ILE A 21 5.06 -2.35 -6.12
C ILE A 21 3.87 -2.67 -5.21
N LEU A 22 2.79 -1.89 -5.30
CA LEU A 22 1.60 -2.05 -4.48
C LEU A 22 0.93 -3.43 -4.66
N PRO A 23 0.55 -3.86 -5.89
CA PRO A 23 -0.07 -5.17 -6.08
C PRO A 23 0.85 -6.35 -5.75
N PHE A 24 2.17 -6.24 -5.95
CA PHE A 24 3.10 -7.31 -5.52
C PHE A 24 3.05 -7.51 -4.00
N ILE A 25 3.07 -6.42 -3.24
CA ILE A 25 3.02 -6.47 -1.77
C ILE A 25 1.65 -6.96 -1.29
N THR A 26 0.56 -6.45 -1.84
CA THR A 26 -0.81 -6.84 -1.47
C THR A 26 -1.13 -8.29 -1.86
N TYR A 27 -0.53 -8.80 -2.93
CA TYR A 27 -0.64 -10.22 -3.27
C TYR A 27 0.12 -11.10 -2.26
N GLY A 28 1.37 -10.74 -1.96
CA GLY A 28 2.21 -11.48 -1.02
C GLY A 28 1.65 -11.50 0.41
N SER A 29 0.98 -10.42 0.84
CA SER A 29 0.38 -10.35 2.17
C SER A 29 -0.70 -11.40 2.41
N ARG A 30 -1.42 -11.84 1.37
CA ARG A 30 -2.41 -12.93 1.50
C ARG A 30 -1.78 -14.25 1.94
N ILE A 31 -0.53 -14.49 1.54
CA ILE A 31 0.22 -15.71 1.82
C ILE A 31 0.95 -15.59 3.17
N TRP A 32 1.50 -14.41 3.46
CA TRP A 32 2.29 -14.16 4.67
C TRP A 32 1.49 -13.64 5.86
N ASP A 33 0.17 -13.48 5.71
CA ASP A 33 -0.77 -13.06 6.76
C ASP A 33 -0.49 -13.69 8.14
N PRO A 34 -0.38 -15.03 8.30
CA PRO A 34 -0.11 -15.64 9.61
C PRO A 34 1.31 -15.33 10.17
N ALA A 35 2.23 -14.87 9.32
CA ALA A 35 3.60 -14.51 9.69
C ALA A 35 3.81 -13.00 9.81
N LEU A 36 2.77 -12.19 9.55
CA LEU A 36 2.87 -10.74 9.48
C LEU A 36 2.91 -10.11 10.89
N ASN A 37 4.07 -10.14 11.52
CA ASN A 37 4.29 -9.51 12.81
C ASN A 37 4.35 -7.97 12.71
N LYS A 38 4.09 -7.27 13.83
CA LYS A 38 4.17 -5.79 13.93
C LYS A 38 5.54 -5.21 13.52
N ILE A 39 6.60 -6.01 13.54
CA ILE A 39 7.94 -5.63 13.09
C ILE A 39 8.00 -5.60 11.54
N CYS A 40 7.37 -6.59 10.88
CA CYS A 40 7.32 -6.70 9.44
C CYS A 40 6.49 -5.57 8.81
N SER A 41 5.37 -5.17 9.42
CA SER A 41 4.57 -4.04 8.95
C SER A 41 5.35 -2.73 8.99
N LYS A 42 6.10 -2.46 10.07
CA LYS A 42 7.00 -1.29 10.15
C LYS A 42 8.10 -1.31 9.09
N LEU A 43 8.64 -2.48 8.76
CA LEU A 43 9.62 -2.61 7.68
C LEU A 43 8.99 -2.31 6.32
N LEU A 44 7.78 -2.81 6.08
CA LEU A 44 7.00 -2.54 4.88
C LEU A 44 6.70 -1.05 4.70
N GLN A 45 6.26 -0.38 5.78
CA GLN A 45 6.05 1.07 5.78
C GLN A 45 7.34 1.84 5.49
N ARG A 46 8.51 1.37 5.98
CA ARG A 46 9.81 1.96 5.65
C ARG A 46 10.14 1.83 4.16
N ILE A 47 9.93 0.65 3.57
CA ILE A 47 10.16 0.41 2.15
C ILE A 47 9.24 1.29 1.30
N GLN A 48 7.95 1.34 1.65
CA GLN A 48 6.97 2.21 1.00
C GLN A 48 7.39 3.69 1.08
N ARG A 49 7.83 4.15 2.26
CA ARG A 49 8.29 5.53 2.44
C ARG A 49 9.44 5.87 1.50
N HIS A 50 10.42 4.97 1.34
CA HIS A 50 11.53 5.20 0.42
C HIS A 50 11.03 5.37 -1.03
N ALA A 51 10.10 4.52 -1.48
CA ALA A 51 9.50 4.68 -2.80
C ALA A 51 8.73 6.00 -2.94
N LEU A 52 7.94 6.38 -1.93
CA LEU A 52 7.14 7.61 -1.96
C LEU A 52 7.99 8.89 -1.88
N VAL A 53 9.13 8.88 -1.18
CA VAL A 53 10.05 10.04 -1.19
C VAL A 53 10.62 10.27 -2.59
N ILE A 54 10.91 9.20 -3.33
CA ILE A 54 11.34 9.30 -4.75
C ILE A 54 10.19 9.86 -5.60
N VAL A 55 8.94 9.45 -5.34
CA VAL A 55 7.76 9.98 -6.05
C VAL A 55 7.58 11.47 -5.80
N ILE A 56 7.76 11.94 -4.56
CA ILE A 56 7.55 13.34 -4.19
C ILE A 56 8.71 14.24 -4.66
N CYS A 57 9.94 13.71 -4.70
CA CYS A 57 11.13 14.34 -5.27
C CYS A 57 11.30 15.84 -4.93
N GLY A 58 11.18 16.21 -3.64
CA GLY A 58 11.20 17.64 -3.26
C GLY A 58 11.51 17.99 -1.80
N TYR A 59 11.59 17.02 -0.88
CA TYR A 59 11.78 17.30 0.55
C TYR A 59 12.99 16.59 1.13
N CYS A 60 13.90 17.35 1.77
CA CYS A 60 15.07 16.80 2.47
C CYS A 60 14.69 16.08 3.77
N THR A 61 13.66 16.57 4.47
CA THR A 61 13.14 15.99 5.71
C THR A 61 11.62 15.98 5.68
N ILE A 62 11.04 14.80 5.87
CA ILE A 62 9.59 14.62 5.82
C ILE A 62 9.17 13.56 6.84
N SER A 63 8.14 13.89 7.63
CA SER A 63 7.56 12.98 8.61
C SER A 63 6.86 11.80 7.91
N TYR A 64 6.66 10.67 8.59
CA TYR A 64 5.99 9.51 8.01
C TYR A 64 4.59 9.85 7.51
N GLU A 65 3.77 10.47 8.37
CA GLU A 65 2.40 10.84 8.03
C GLU A 65 2.33 11.85 6.88
N SER A 66 3.26 12.82 6.85
CA SER A 66 3.29 13.83 5.79
C SER A 66 3.58 13.24 4.41
N VAL A 67 4.41 12.20 4.31
CA VAL A 67 4.70 11.53 3.02
C VAL A 67 3.42 10.97 2.40
N PHE A 68 2.57 10.34 3.21
CA PHE A 68 1.32 9.75 2.73
C PHE A 68 0.33 10.83 2.27
N VAL A 69 0.20 11.91 3.04
CA VAL A 69 -0.69 13.03 2.70
C VAL A 69 -0.24 13.72 1.40
N ILE A 70 1.06 14.00 1.25
CA ILE A 70 1.59 14.73 0.09
C ILE A 70 1.54 13.86 -1.17
N SER A 71 1.85 12.57 -1.04
CA SER A 71 1.82 11.65 -2.19
C SER A 71 0.42 11.19 -2.57
N GLY A 72 -0.58 11.35 -1.69
CA GLY A 72 -1.95 10.89 -1.90
C GLY A 72 -2.10 9.37 -1.81
N PHE A 73 -1.11 8.64 -1.30
CA PHE A 73 -1.18 7.19 -1.12
C PHE A 73 -1.36 6.82 0.36
N PRO A 74 -2.34 5.96 0.69
CA PRO A 74 -2.48 5.46 2.05
C PRO A 74 -1.35 4.47 2.41
N SER A 75 -1.16 4.24 3.70
CA SER A 75 -0.17 3.28 4.20
C SER A 75 -0.50 1.86 3.75
N ILE A 76 0.54 1.06 3.50
CA ILE A 76 0.42 -0.30 2.96
C ILE A 76 -0.38 -1.23 3.88
N ASP A 77 -0.35 -0.97 5.19
CA ASP A 77 -1.09 -1.72 6.18
C ASP A 77 -2.61 -1.68 5.93
N ILE A 78 -3.13 -0.56 5.41
CA ILE A 78 -4.56 -0.43 5.07
C ILE A 78 -4.91 -1.36 3.91
N PHE A 79 -4.06 -1.42 2.88
CA PHE A 79 -4.26 -2.31 1.74
C PHE A 79 -4.14 -3.79 2.13
N ILE A 80 -3.20 -4.10 3.02
CA ILE A 80 -3.01 -5.46 3.55
C ILE A 80 -4.25 -5.87 4.33
N LEU A 81 -4.73 -5.02 5.25
CA LEU A 81 -5.94 -5.27 6.02
C LEU A 81 -7.13 -5.53 5.08
N GLN A 82 -7.31 -4.68 4.06
CA GLN A 82 -8.36 -4.85 3.07
C GLN A 82 -8.24 -6.20 2.32
N SER A 83 -7.03 -6.61 1.94
CA SER A 83 -6.80 -7.87 1.24
C SER A 83 -7.10 -9.10 2.11
N ILE A 84 -6.80 -9.03 3.41
CA ILE A 84 -7.06 -10.08 4.39
C ILE A 84 -8.56 -10.17 4.65
N THR A 85 -9.21 -9.04 4.93
CA THR A 85 -10.67 -8.99 5.11
C THR A 85 -11.38 -9.57 3.89
N PHE A 86 -10.94 -9.22 2.68
CA PHE A 86 -11.50 -9.79 1.45
C PHE A 86 -11.28 -11.32 1.35
N LYS A 87 -10.08 -11.82 1.70
CA LYS A 87 -9.80 -13.26 1.79
C LYS A 87 -10.77 -13.96 2.74
N ASP A 88 -11.00 -13.38 3.91
CA ASP A 88 -11.85 -13.97 4.94
C ASP A 88 -13.33 -14.00 4.51
N LEU A 89 -13.80 -12.95 3.83
CA LEU A 89 -15.14 -12.90 3.22
C LEU A 89 -15.32 -13.95 2.10
N LEU A 90 -14.29 -14.18 1.30
CA LEU A 90 -14.33 -15.25 0.30
C LEU A 90 -14.35 -16.63 0.95
N CYS A 91 -13.61 -16.82 2.04
CA CYS A 91 -13.57 -18.09 2.76
C CYS A 91 -14.95 -18.39 3.39
N SER A 92 -15.59 -17.42 4.02
CA SER A 92 -16.92 -17.60 4.63
C SER A 92 -18.02 -17.87 3.61
N SER A 93 -18.01 -17.18 2.47
CA SER A 93 -18.96 -17.41 1.37
C SER A 93 -18.76 -18.75 0.67
N SER A 94 -17.52 -19.23 0.59
CA SER A 94 -17.22 -20.56 0.08
C SER A 94 -17.91 -21.64 0.92
N VAL A 95 -17.75 -21.58 2.26
CA VAL A 95 -18.36 -22.52 3.21
C VAL A 95 -19.88 -22.60 3.07
N SER A 96 -20.55 -21.46 2.84
CA SER A 96 -22.02 -21.43 2.69
C SER A 96 -22.53 -22.15 1.43
N ASN A 97 -21.70 -22.33 0.40
CA ASN A 97 -22.11 -22.97 -0.85
C ASN A 97 -21.95 -24.50 -0.83
N TYR A 98 -21.31 -25.07 0.20
CA TYR A 98 -21.10 -26.52 0.36
C TYR A 98 -22.06 -27.17 1.36
N ASP A 99 -22.85 -26.35 2.06
CA ASP A 99 -23.81 -26.77 3.08
C ASP A 99 -25.25 -26.96 2.51
N LEU A 100 -25.39 -27.15 1.19
CA LEU A 100 -26.66 -27.40 0.47
C LEU A 100 -26.65 -28.73 -0.28
#